data_AF-A0AAD3QZ60-F1
#
_entry.id   AF-A0AAD3QZ60-F1
#
_cell.length_a   1.000
_cell.length_b   1.000
_cell.length_c   1.000
_cell.angle_alpha   90.00
_cell.angle_beta   90.00
_cell.angle_gamma   90.00
#
_symmetry.space_group_name_H-M   'P 1'
#
loop_
_entity.id
_entity.type
_entity.pdbx_description
1 polymer ?
#
loop_
_entity_poly.entity_id
_entity_poly.type
_entity_poly.pdbx_seq_one_letter_code
_entity_poly.pdbx_strand_id
1 'polypeptide(L)'
;MESKLLVGGKNIIDHTNEQQKMLEMKRQEIAEQSRSEREMQQQMLVQDEETLELRETFTSLQQEVEAKTKKLKKYLKLYAKLQCIKAEMQDVNDEHVRSRQELEQTQNELTRELKFKYLIIENFIPPEEKNKIMNRLTFDPEEDQWKFQSLVPAESKSSQMKKRPTSAVGYKRPISQYARVAIAMGAHSRYRAENIMFLELDMTPPNTSSLDRSTEAEQNQSRSVDNSPTKDRGIRKSRSWCQTPKSIASSSSNVSLAACHAATPTAAAQ
;
A
#
# COMPACT_ATOMS: atom_id res chain seq x y z
N MET A 1 29.86 -29.63 54.76
CA MET A 1 29.89 -30.30 53.44
C MET A 1 28.52 -30.10 52.80
N GLU A 2 28.21 -28.94 52.23
CA GLU A 2 28.72 -28.46 50.92
C GLU A 2 28.39 -29.52 49.85
N SER A 3 27.55 -29.31 48.84
CA SER A 3 27.19 -28.07 48.16
C SER A 3 26.00 -28.34 47.21
N LYS A 4 24.98 -27.49 47.31
CA LYS A 4 24.04 -27.05 46.25
C LYS A 4 23.98 -27.91 44.96
N LEU A 5 23.00 -28.81 44.90
CA LEU A 5 22.47 -29.35 43.64
C LEU A 5 21.60 -28.27 42.98
N LEU A 6 22.25 -27.41 42.20
CA LEU A 6 21.60 -26.48 41.28
C LEU A 6 22.18 -26.73 39.88
N VAL A 7 21.73 -27.79 39.23
CA VAL A 7 22.00 -28.03 37.80
C VAL A 7 20.66 -28.11 37.07
N GLY A 8 19.94 -27.00 37.08
CA GLY A 8 18.86 -26.75 36.13
C GLY A 8 19.47 -26.17 34.85
N GLY A 9 19.30 -26.84 33.71
CA GLY A 9 19.61 -26.23 32.41
C GLY A 9 20.00 -27.17 31.27
N LYS A 10 20.52 -28.38 31.53
CA LYS A 10 20.96 -29.31 30.45
C LYS A 10 19.92 -30.36 30.02
N ASN A 11 19.00 -30.79 30.89
CA ASN A 11 18.00 -31.81 30.53
C ASN A 11 16.71 -31.24 29.92
N ILE A 12 16.46 -29.93 30.08
CA ILE A 12 15.21 -29.29 29.60
C ILE A 12 15.21 -29.20 28.08
N ILE A 13 16.35 -28.85 27.49
CA ILE A 13 16.51 -28.71 26.04
C ILE A 13 16.38 -30.08 25.38
N ASP A 14 17.04 -31.10 25.95
CA ASP A 14 16.96 -32.48 25.46
C ASP A 14 15.54 -33.04 25.56
N HIS A 15 14.84 -32.84 26.69
CA HIS A 15 13.45 -33.26 26.84
C HIS A 15 12.51 -32.51 25.88
N THR A 16 12.77 -31.23 25.61
CA THR A 16 11.98 -30.43 24.65
C THR A 16 12.19 -30.94 23.22
N ASN A 17 13.43 -31.31 22.86
CA ASN A 17 13.75 -31.89 21.55
C ASN A 17 13.13 -33.28 21.39
N GLU A 18 13.15 -34.11 22.44
CA GLU A 18 12.46 -35.39 22.46
C GLU A 18 10.94 -35.24 22.33
N GLN A 19 10.33 -34.27 23.02
CA GLN A 19 8.92 -33.94 22.88
C GLN A 19 8.58 -33.44 21.47
N GLN A 20 9.42 -32.58 20.88
CA GLN A 20 9.26 -32.10 19.50
C GLN A 20 9.35 -33.26 18.50
N LYS A 21 10.35 -34.13 18.65
CA LYS A 21 10.50 -35.34 17.82
C LYS A 21 9.31 -36.28 17.98
N MET A 22 8.79 -36.45 19.19
CA MET A 22 7.59 -37.24 19.45
C MET A 22 6.35 -36.63 18.78
N LEU A 23 6.18 -35.31 18.84
CA LEU A 23 5.08 -34.61 18.17
C LEU A 23 5.18 -34.72 16.64
N GLU A 24 6.38 -34.66 16.09
CA GLU A 24 6.62 -34.82 14.66
C GLU A 24 6.30 -36.25 14.19
N MET A 25 6.76 -37.26 14.93
CA MET A 25 6.39 -38.67 14.67
C MET A 25 4.88 -38.88 14.75
N LYS A 26 4.20 -38.29 15.74
CA LYS A 26 2.74 -38.37 15.88
C LYS A 26 2.02 -37.66 14.73
N ARG A 27 2.53 -36.53 14.25
CA ARG A 27 1.98 -35.85 13.06
C ARG A 27 2.11 -36.69 11.79
N GLN A 28 3.25 -37.36 11.62
CA GLN A 28 3.46 -38.28 10.50
C GLN A 28 2.51 -39.49 10.60
N GLU A 29 2.39 -40.10 11.77
CA GLU A 29 1.47 -41.22 12.03
C GLU A 29 0.01 -40.84 11.73
N ILE A 30 -0.44 -39.66 12.17
CA ILE A 30 -1.78 -39.14 11.88
C ILE A 30 -1.98 -38.92 10.38
N ALA A 31 -0.97 -38.39 9.68
CA ALA A 31 -1.03 -38.15 8.24
C ALA A 31 -1.11 -39.47 7.44
N GLU A 32 -0.36 -40.50 7.85
CA GLU A 32 -0.38 -41.84 7.27
C GLU A 32 -1.71 -42.53 7.54
N GLN A 33 -2.22 -42.49 8.78
CA GLN A 33 -3.55 -43.02 9.12
C GLN A 33 -4.65 -42.33 8.30
N SER A 34 -4.60 -41.00 8.21
CA SER A 34 -5.56 -40.23 7.40
C SER A 34 -5.47 -40.58 5.90
N ARG A 35 -4.28 -40.90 5.39
CA ARG A 35 -4.10 -41.35 3.99
C ARG A 35 -4.69 -42.75 3.79
N SER A 36 -4.34 -43.69 4.67
CA SER A 36 -4.84 -45.07 4.62
C SER A 36 -6.35 -45.13 4.77
N GLU A 37 -6.94 -44.31 5.66
CA GLU A 37 -8.39 -44.19 5.82
C GLU A 37 -9.07 -43.73 4.52
N ARG A 38 -8.53 -42.70 3.85
CA ARG A 38 -9.08 -42.23 2.57
C ARG A 38 -8.98 -43.30 1.47
N GLU A 39 -7.86 -44.00 1.39
CA GLU A 39 -7.66 -45.09 0.43
C GLU A 39 -8.65 -46.24 0.69
N MET A 40 -8.84 -46.63 1.96
CA MET A 40 -9.81 -47.65 2.36
C MET A 40 -11.25 -47.22 2.06
N GLN A 41 -11.62 -45.97 2.33
CA GLN A 41 -12.93 -45.42 1.98
C GLN A 41 -13.15 -45.43 0.46
N GLN A 42 -12.13 -45.10 -0.32
CA GLN A 42 -12.21 -45.12 -1.78
C GLN A 42 -12.37 -46.55 -2.31
N GLN A 43 -11.65 -47.53 -1.74
CA GLN A 43 -11.80 -48.95 -2.08
C GLN A 43 -13.18 -49.49 -1.70
N MET A 44 -13.70 -49.12 -0.53
CA MET A 44 -15.06 -49.51 -0.09
C MET A 44 -16.12 -49.00 -1.09
N LEU A 45 -16.02 -47.74 -1.51
CA LEU A 45 -16.96 -47.17 -2.50
C LEU A 45 -16.91 -47.90 -3.84
N VAL A 46 -15.72 -48.31 -4.29
CA VAL A 46 -15.55 -49.09 -5.52
C VAL A 46 -16.15 -50.49 -5.36
N GLN A 47 -15.90 -51.18 -4.25
CA GLN A 47 -16.48 -52.50 -3.99
C GLN A 47 -18.01 -52.45 -3.85
N ASP A 48 -18.56 -51.43 -3.20
CA ASP A 48 -20.01 -51.22 -3.10
C ASP A 48 -20.63 -50.97 -4.49
N GLU A 49 -19.92 -50.31 -5.39
CA GLU A 49 -20.33 -50.10 -6.78
C GLU A 49 -20.29 -51.40 -7.59
N GLU A 50 -19.20 -52.16 -7.52
CA GLU A 50 -19.04 -53.46 -8.21
C GLU A 50 -20.05 -54.52 -7.73
N THR A 51 -20.31 -54.58 -6.42
CA THR A 51 -21.28 -55.52 -5.85
C THR A 51 -22.72 -55.17 -6.21
N LEU A 52 -23.04 -53.88 -6.37
CA LEU A 52 -24.32 -53.44 -6.92
C LEU A 52 -24.50 -53.85 -8.38
N GLU A 53 -23.44 -53.78 -9.19
CA GLU A 53 -23.47 -54.17 -10.60
C GLU A 53 -23.65 -55.69 -10.80
N LEU A 54 -23.00 -56.52 -9.97
CA LEU A 54 -23.09 -57.98 -10.06
C LEU A 54 -24.48 -58.53 -9.68
N ARG A 55 -25.27 -57.79 -8.89
CA ARG A 55 -26.57 -58.24 -8.35
C ARG A 55 -27.77 -57.97 -9.27
N GLU A 56 -27.57 -57.33 -10.42
CA GLU A 56 -28.63 -57.00 -11.37
C GLU A 56 -28.97 -58.16 -12.31
N THR A 57 -29.45 -59.29 -11.78
CA THR A 57 -30.19 -60.27 -12.61
C THR A 57 -31.65 -59.80 -12.70
N PHE A 58 -32.08 -59.31 -13.86
CA PHE A 58 -33.44 -58.80 -14.05
C PHE A 58 -34.44 -59.96 -14.17
N THR A 59 -35.53 -59.91 -13.40
CA THR A 59 -36.61 -60.90 -13.43
C THR A 59 -37.80 -60.46 -14.29
N SER A 60 -37.82 -59.20 -14.76
CA SER A 60 -38.85 -58.62 -15.64
C SER A 60 -38.30 -57.48 -16.52
N LEU A 61 -38.88 -57.28 -17.72
CA LEU A 61 -38.53 -56.19 -18.64
C LEU A 61 -38.75 -54.80 -17.99
N GLN A 62 -39.78 -54.65 -17.17
CA GLN A 62 -40.05 -53.41 -16.44
C GLN A 62 -38.91 -53.08 -15.45
N GLN A 63 -38.38 -54.10 -14.77
CA GLN A 63 -37.25 -53.95 -13.85
C GLN A 63 -35.97 -53.53 -14.59
N GLU A 64 -35.76 -54.05 -15.80
CA GLU A 64 -34.64 -53.67 -16.65
C GLU A 64 -34.71 -52.19 -17.08
N VAL A 65 -35.89 -51.73 -17.51
CA VAL A 65 -36.10 -50.31 -17.88
C VAL A 65 -35.84 -49.39 -16.69
N GLU A 66 -36.33 -49.73 -15.50
CA GLU A 66 -36.10 -48.96 -14.28
C GLU A 66 -34.62 -48.91 -13.88
N ALA A 67 -33.92 -50.05 -13.97
CA ALA A 67 -32.49 -50.13 -13.68
C ALA A 67 -31.67 -49.31 -14.68
N LYS A 68 -31.93 -49.44 -15.99
CA LYS A 68 -31.27 -48.63 -17.03
C LYS A 68 -31.55 -47.14 -16.84
N THR A 69 -32.77 -46.75 -16.45
CA THR A 69 -33.11 -45.36 -16.16
C THR A 69 -32.36 -44.83 -14.94
N LYS A 70 -32.20 -45.63 -13.89
CA LYS A 70 -31.38 -45.29 -12.72
C LYS A 70 -29.91 -45.12 -13.09
N LYS A 71 -29.35 -46.02 -13.92
CA LYS A 71 -27.98 -45.90 -14.44
C LYS A 71 -27.80 -44.62 -15.24
N LEU A 72 -28.73 -44.30 -16.15
CA LEU A 72 -28.68 -43.06 -16.94
C LEU A 72 -28.69 -41.81 -16.04
N LYS A 73 -29.54 -41.78 -15.00
CA LYS A 73 -29.55 -40.69 -14.01
C LYS A 73 -28.24 -40.59 -13.24
N LYS A 74 -27.60 -41.72 -12.90
CA LYS A 74 -26.28 -41.75 -12.25
C LYS A 74 -25.23 -41.14 -13.19
N TYR A 75 -25.15 -41.59 -14.45
CA TYR A 75 -24.23 -41.03 -15.44
C TYR A 75 -24.44 -39.53 -15.66
N LEU A 76 -25.68 -39.07 -15.77
CA LEU A 76 -25.98 -37.64 -15.93
C LEU A 76 -25.48 -36.81 -14.74
N LYS A 77 -25.63 -37.31 -13.51
CA LYS A 77 -25.07 -36.65 -12.31
C LYS A 77 -23.54 -36.66 -12.31
N LEU A 78 -22.90 -37.77 -12.66
CA LEU A 78 -21.43 -37.82 -12.76
C LEU A 78 -20.91 -36.87 -13.83
N TYR A 79 -21.57 -36.81 -14.98
CA TYR A 79 -21.23 -35.88 -16.05
C TYR A 79 -21.35 -34.43 -15.59
N ALA A 80 -22.45 -34.07 -14.90
CA ALA A 80 -22.62 -32.74 -14.33
C ALA A 80 -21.50 -32.38 -13.34
N LYS A 81 -21.11 -33.32 -12.45
CA LYS A 81 -19.98 -33.14 -11.54
C LYS A 81 -18.66 -32.94 -12.28
N LEU A 82 -18.41 -33.72 -13.32
CA LEU A 82 -17.23 -33.58 -14.16
C LEU A 82 -17.17 -32.22 -14.84
N GLN A 83 -18.30 -31.73 -15.37
CA GLN A 83 -18.38 -30.38 -15.96
C GLN A 83 -18.15 -29.28 -14.92
N CYS A 84 -18.68 -29.45 -13.70
CA CYS A 84 -18.44 -28.55 -12.58
C CYS A 84 -16.94 -28.44 -12.25
N ILE A 85 -16.26 -29.58 -12.12
CA ILE A 85 -14.81 -29.60 -11.84
C ILE A 85 -14.02 -29.01 -13.01
N LYS A 86 -14.41 -29.28 -14.26
CA LYS A 86 -13.76 -28.66 -15.44
C LYS A 86 -13.88 -27.14 -15.43
N ALA A 87 -15.06 -26.61 -15.09
CA ALA A 87 -15.27 -25.17 -14.96
C ALA A 87 -14.41 -24.60 -13.83
N GLU A 88 -14.37 -25.25 -12.67
CA GLU A 88 -13.51 -24.84 -11.55
C GLU A 88 -12.02 -24.82 -11.91
N MET A 89 -11.54 -25.84 -12.62
CA MET A 89 -10.16 -25.87 -13.13
C MET A 89 -9.87 -24.71 -14.09
N GLN A 90 -10.83 -24.38 -14.96
CA GLN A 90 -10.71 -23.26 -15.89
C GLN A 90 -10.66 -21.93 -15.14
N ASP A 91 -11.56 -21.72 -14.18
CA ASP A 91 -11.62 -20.52 -13.36
C ASP A 91 -10.32 -20.30 -12.59
N VAL A 92 -9.76 -21.36 -11.99
CA VAL A 92 -8.46 -21.32 -11.29
C VAL A 92 -7.33 -20.98 -12.25
N ASN A 93 -7.29 -21.59 -13.43
CA ASN A 93 -6.28 -21.27 -14.44
C ASN A 93 -6.36 -19.81 -14.90
N ASP A 94 -7.56 -19.30 -15.14
CA ASP A 94 -7.78 -17.92 -15.58
C ASP A 94 -7.39 -16.91 -14.50
N GLU A 95 -7.66 -17.22 -13.23
CA GLU A 95 -7.18 -16.44 -12.09
C GLU A 95 -5.65 -16.42 -12.01
N HIS A 96 -5.00 -17.58 -12.16
CA HIS A 96 -3.54 -17.67 -12.19
C HIS A 96 -2.92 -16.86 -13.34
N VAL A 97 -3.52 -16.93 -14.53
CA VAL A 97 -3.07 -16.15 -15.70
C VAL A 97 -3.21 -14.66 -15.42
N ARG A 98 -4.34 -14.23 -14.85
CA ARG A 98 -4.60 -12.82 -14.53
C ARG A 98 -3.62 -12.30 -13.47
N SER A 99 -3.47 -13.01 -12.36
CA SER A 99 -2.50 -12.64 -11.30
C SER A 99 -1.07 -12.57 -11.84
N ARG A 100 -0.67 -13.50 -12.71
CA ARG A 100 0.64 -13.48 -13.35
C ARG A 100 0.82 -12.23 -14.22
N GLN A 101 -0.18 -11.88 -15.03
CA GLN A 101 -0.15 -10.70 -15.91
C GLN A 101 -0.09 -9.40 -15.09
N GLU A 102 -0.85 -9.29 -14.02
CA GLU A 102 -0.81 -8.14 -13.11
C GLU A 102 0.56 -7.99 -12.45
N LEU A 103 1.16 -9.09 -11.99
CA LEU A 103 2.51 -9.08 -11.43
C LEU A 103 3.56 -8.68 -12.47
N GLU A 104 3.45 -9.18 -13.70
CA GLU A 104 4.32 -8.77 -14.81
C GLU A 104 4.17 -7.29 -15.14
N GLN A 105 2.94 -6.76 -15.12
CA GLN A 105 2.67 -5.34 -15.35
C GLN A 105 3.31 -4.47 -14.26
N THR A 106 3.13 -4.82 -12.99
CA THR A 106 3.74 -4.09 -11.86
C THR A 106 5.27 -4.16 -11.91
N GLN A 107 5.85 -5.33 -12.23
CA GLN A 107 7.29 -5.46 -12.44
C GLN A 107 7.79 -4.52 -13.55
N ASN A 108 7.09 -4.49 -14.69
CA ASN A 108 7.44 -3.63 -15.81
C ASN A 108 7.33 -2.15 -15.47
N GLU A 109 6.32 -1.75 -14.69
CA GLU A 109 6.16 -0.39 -14.20
C GLU A 109 7.27 0.02 -13.25
N LEU A 110 7.55 -0.77 -12.21
CA LEU A 110 8.66 -0.53 -11.30
C LEU A 110 10.01 -0.46 -12.05
N THR A 111 10.20 -1.30 -13.06
CA THR A 111 11.41 -1.29 -13.90
C THR A 111 11.50 0.01 -14.71
N ARG A 112 10.40 0.47 -15.32
CA ARG A 112 10.36 1.75 -16.05
C ARG A 112 10.66 2.92 -15.11
N GLU A 113 10.02 2.97 -13.94
CA GLU A 113 10.25 4.02 -12.94
C GLU A 113 11.69 4.03 -12.46
N LEU A 114 12.25 2.86 -12.17
CA LEU A 114 13.63 2.72 -11.75
C LEU A 114 14.55 3.27 -12.83
N LYS A 115 14.39 2.83 -14.09
CA LYS A 115 15.18 3.33 -15.22
C LYS A 115 15.07 4.84 -15.37
N PHE A 116 13.85 5.38 -15.24
CA PHE A 116 13.62 6.82 -15.28
C PHE A 116 14.34 7.57 -14.16
N LYS A 117 14.26 7.08 -12.92
CA LYS A 117 14.97 7.64 -11.76
C LYS A 117 16.49 7.58 -11.96
N TYR A 118 17.04 6.47 -12.46
CA TYR A 118 18.46 6.37 -12.80
C TYR A 118 18.86 7.38 -13.88
N LEU A 119 18.05 7.53 -14.94
CA LEU A 119 18.30 8.50 -15.99
C LEU A 119 18.36 9.94 -15.43
N ILE A 120 17.44 10.30 -14.53
CA ILE A 120 17.47 11.61 -13.86
C ILE A 120 18.76 11.77 -13.05
N ILE A 121 19.12 10.76 -12.24
CA ILE A 121 20.33 10.79 -11.41
C ILE A 121 21.57 10.98 -12.28
N GLU A 122 21.69 10.23 -13.38
CA GLU A 122 22.87 10.28 -14.26
C GLU A 122 22.99 11.58 -15.04
N ASN A 123 21.87 12.20 -15.44
CA ASN A 123 21.90 13.43 -16.23
C ASN A 123 21.96 14.71 -15.38
N PHE A 124 21.41 14.70 -14.16
CA PHE A 124 21.23 15.92 -13.36
C PHE A 124 22.02 15.96 -12.06
N ILE A 125 22.57 14.85 -11.56
CA ILE A 125 23.32 14.81 -10.29
C ILE A 125 24.80 14.56 -10.56
N PRO A 126 25.70 15.51 -10.16
CA PRO A 126 27.13 15.29 -10.24
C PRO A 126 27.57 14.01 -9.48
N PRO A 127 28.52 13.24 -10.03
CA PRO A 127 28.93 11.96 -9.45
C PRO A 127 29.49 12.12 -8.03
N GLU A 128 30.11 13.26 -7.70
CA GLU A 128 30.64 13.53 -6.36
C GLU A 128 29.52 13.62 -5.31
N GLU A 129 28.41 14.30 -5.64
CA GLU A 129 27.28 14.45 -4.72
C GLU A 129 26.49 13.14 -4.58
N LYS A 130 26.31 12.40 -5.68
CA LYS A 130 25.74 11.04 -5.65
C LYS A 130 26.51 10.15 -4.67
N ASN A 131 27.83 10.12 -4.76
CA ASN A 131 28.68 9.28 -3.90
C ASN A 131 28.60 9.71 -2.42
N LYS A 132 28.58 11.02 -2.15
CA LYS A 132 28.39 11.53 -0.77
C LYS A 132 27.06 11.08 -0.16
N ILE A 133 26.00 11.04 -0.96
CA ILE A 133 24.67 10.59 -0.53
C ILE A 133 24.67 9.07 -0.31
N MET A 134 25.16 8.29 -1.28
CA MET A 134 25.21 6.82 -1.19
C MET A 134 25.99 6.33 0.03
N ASN A 135 27.12 6.96 0.36
CA ASN A 135 27.95 6.57 1.51
C ASN A 135 27.31 6.90 2.87
N ARG A 136 26.32 7.78 2.90
CA ARG A 136 25.61 8.19 4.14
C ARG A 136 24.25 7.53 4.29
N LEU A 137 23.72 6.93 3.23
CA LEU A 137 22.38 6.36 3.26
C LEU A 137 22.45 4.96 3.88
N THR A 138 21.68 4.75 4.95
CA THR A 138 21.55 3.45 5.61
C THR A 138 20.09 3.05 5.62
N PHE A 139 19.78 1.85 5.13
CA PHE A 139 18.44 1.29 5.17
C PHE A 139 18.17 0.68 6.54
N ASP A 140 17.08 1.10 7.19
CA ASP A 140 16.62 0.53 8.45
C ASP A 140 15.47 -0.45 8.19
N PRO A 141 15.68 -1.77 8.31
CA PRO A 141 14.67 -2.78 7.98
C PRO A 141 13.49 -2.83 8.97
N GLU A 142 13.66 -2.35 10.20
CA GLU A 142 12.60 -2.37 11.22
C GLU A 142 11.53 -1.31 10.94
N GLU A 143 11.95 -0.15 10.42
CA GLU A 143 11.07 0.99 10.11
C GLU A 143 10.74 1.11 8.60
N ASP A 144 11.32 0.23 7.77
CA ASP A 144 11.23 0.24 6.29
C ASP A 144 11.54 1.62 5.68
N GLN A 145 12.56 2.29 6.20
CA GLN A 145 12.91 3.67 5.82
C GLN A 145 14.41 3.87 5.60
N TRP A 146 14.73 4.69 4.60
CA TRP A 146 16.10 5.16 4.37
C TRP A 146 16.43 6.31 5.33
N LYS A 147 17.48 6.14 6.13
CA LYS A 147 17.98 7.15 7.08
C LYS A 147 19.33 7.68 6.61
N PHE A 148 19.55 8.98 6.78
CA PHE A 148 20.87 9.58 6.57
C PHE A 148 21.71 9.47 7.84
N GLN A 149 22.92 8.92 7.69
CA GLN A 149 23.92 8.96 8.73
C GLN A 149 24.39 10.41 8.94
N SER A 150 24.26 10.88 10.17
CA SER A 150 24.79 12.18 10.59
C SER A 150 26.29 12.24 10.32
N LEU A 151 26.75 13.33 9.70
CA LEU A 151 28.18 13.64 9.52
C LEU A 151 28.95 13.72 10.84
N VAL A 152 28.24 13.94 11.93
CA VAL A 152 28.78 14.04 13.28
C VAL A 152 28.59 12.69 13.97
N PRO A 153 29.66 11.98 14.35
CA PRO A 153 29.58 10.75 15.12
C PRO A 153 28.70 10.96 16.36
N ALA A 154 27.78 10.01 16.63
CA ALA A 154 26.78 10.12 17.70
C ALA A 154 27.37 10.32 19.11
N GLU A 155 28.67 10.07 19.29
CA GLU A 155 29.41 10.33 20.52
C GLU A 155 29.71 11.83 20.76
N SER A 156 29.62 12.66 19.72
CA SER A 156 29.93 14.09 19.78
C SER A 156 28.67 14.97 19.86
N LYS A 157 27.89 14.79 20.93
CA LYS A 157 26.81 15.74 21.32
C LYS A 157 27.34 17.16 21.60
N SER A 158 28.66 17.37 21.61
CA SER A 158 29.34 18.65 21.78
C SER A 158 29.44 19.50 20.51
N SER A 159 29.13 18.96 19.32
CA SER A 159 29.21 19.69 18.04
C SER A 159 27.90 20.34 17.60
N GLN A 160 26.95 20.56 18.51
CA GLN A 160 25.94 21.60 18.25
C GLN A 160 26.69 22.92 18.06
N MET A 161 26.70 23.44 16.83
CA MET A 161 27.30 24.73 16.51
C MET A 161 26.89 25.73 17.60
N LYS A 162 27.87 26.20 18.39
CA LYS A 162 27.60 27.12 19.51
C LYS A 162 26.78 28.28 18.96
N LYS A 163 25.57 28.47 19.49
CA LYS A 163 24.71 29.59 19.08
C LYS A 163 25.51 30.87 19.26
N ARG A 164 25.54 31.72 18.24
CA ARG A 164 26.22 33.02 18.34
C ARG A 164 25.60 33.79 19.51
N PRO A 165 26.40 34.41 20.39
CA PRO A 165 25.86 35.15 21.52
C PRO A 165 24.95 36.28 21.01
N THR A 166 23.74 36.34 21.55
CA THR A 166 22.78 37.41 21.23
C THR A 166 23.16 38.69 21.96
N SER A 167 22.81 39.84 21.39
CA SER A 167 22.95 41.12 22.07
C SER A 167 22.14 41.13 23.37
N ALA A 168 22.63 41.80 24.41
CA ALA A 168 21.88 42.03 25.65
C ALA A 168 20.54 42.76 25.41
N VAL A 169 20.41 43.45 24.28
CA VAL A 169 19.20 44.17 23.86
C VAL A 169 18.31 43.29 22.95
N GLY A 170 18.51 41.97 22.91
CA GLY A 170 17.67 41.00 22.20
C GLY A 170 17.90 40.90 20.69
N TYR A 171 18.79 41.69 20.11
CA TYR A 171 19.12 41.63 18.68
C TYR A 171 20.14 40.52 18.34
N LYS A 172 20.09 40.02 17.09
CA LYS A 172 21.02 38.99 16.56
C LYS A 172 22.51 39.40 16.61
N ARG A 173 22.79 40.70 16.72
CA ARG A 173 24.12 41.31 16.84
C ARG A 173 24.04 42.58 17.70
N PRO A 174 25.12 43.00 18.38
CA PRO A 174 25.13 44.27 19.09
C PRO A 174 24.92 45.43 18.11
N ILE A 175 24.06 46.39 18.48
CA ILE A 175 23.79 47.60 17.71
C ILE A 175 23.98 48.84 18.60
N SER A 176 24.48 49.92 18.01
CA SER A 176 24.70 51.18 18.72
C SER A 176 23.39 51.81 19.18
N GLN A 177 23.46 52.67 20.20
CA GLN A 177 22.29 53.42 20.69
C GLN A 177 21.66 54.28 19.58
N TYR A 178 22.49 54.92 18.76
CA TYR A 178 22.03 55.70 17.61
C TYR A 178 21.23 54.86 16.62
N ALA A 179 21.72 53.65 16.28
CA ALA A 179 21.02 52.74 15.39
C ALA A 179 19.64 52.32 15.97
N ARG A 180 19.52 52.11 17.29
CA ARG A 180 18.23 51.80 17.94
C ARG A 180 17.23 52.94 17.79
N VAL A 181 17.66 54.17 18.08
CA VAL A 181 16.78 55.35 17.97
C VAL A 181 16.35 55.56 16.52
N ALA A 182 17.27 55.41 15.56
CA ALA A 182 16.96 55.54 14.14
C ALA A 182 15.94 54.49 13.66
N ILE A 183 16.00 53.24 14.16
CA ILE A 183 14.99 52.22 13.86
C ILE A 183 13.62 52.60 14.46
N ALA A 184 13.59 53.08 15.70
CA ALA A 184 12.36 53.47 16.38
C ALA A 184 11.69 54.71 15.76
N MET A 185 12.50 55.60 15.17
CA MET A 185 12.04 56.83 14.51
C MET A 185 11.54 56.62 13.07
N GLY A 186 11.74 55.45 12.46
CA GLY A 186 11.23 55.14 11.11
C GLY A 186 12.23 54.40 10.20
N ALA A 187 11.70 53.78 9.15
CA ALA A 187 12.27 52.68 8.36
C ALA A 187 13.61 52.94 7.64
N HIS A 188 14.69 53.06 8.40
CA HIS A 188 16.06 53.05 7.85
C HIS A 188 16.57 51.61 7.76
N SER A 189 16.46 50.99 6.57
CA SER A 189 16.99 49.65 6.27
C SER A 189 18.49 49.51 6.61
N ARG A 190 19.22 50.63 6.56
CA ARG A 190 20.65 50.74 6.95
C ARG A 190 20.94 50.26 8.36
N TYR A 191 20.07 50.51 9.33
CA TYR A 191 20.34 50.25 10.74
C TYR A 191 19.75 48.93 11.25
N ARG A 192 19.10 48.14 10.38
CA ARG A 192 18.44 46.88 10.77
C ARG A 192 19.47 45.85 11.26
N ALA A 193 19.13 45.18 12.37
CA ALA A 193 19.93 44.08 12.92
C ALA A 193 19.68 42.74 12.20
N GLU A 194 18.72 42.71 11.27
CA GLU A 194 18.26 41.53 10.54
C GLU A 194 18.81 41.51 9.10
N ASN A 195 18.72 40.35 8.44
CA ASN A 195 19.20 40.20 7.07
C ASN A 195 18.30 41.00 6.11
N ILE A 196 18.94 41.72 5.19
CA ILE A 196 18.41 42.86 4.40
C ILE A 196 17.38 42.47 3.30
N MET A 197 16.81 41.28 3.36
CA MET A 197 15.90 40.75 2.33
C MET A 197 14.51 40.50 2.93
N PHE A 198 13.77 41.57 3.21
CA PHE A 198 12.32 41.50 3.25
C PHE A 198 11.82 42.14 1.95
N LEU A 199 11.88 41.39 0.85
CA LEU A 199 11.10 41.72 -0.33
C LEU A 199 9.66 41.29 -0.02
N GLU A 200 8.71 42.23 0.04
CA GLU A 200 7.31 41.88 -0.22
C GLU A 200 7.28 41.41 -1.66
N LEU A 201 7.26 40.09 -1.86
CA LEU A 201 7.01 39.50 -3.16
C LEU A 201 5.59 39.90 -3.55
N ASP A 202 5.47 40.75 -4.57
CA ASP A 202 4.18 41.01 -5.20
C ASP A 202 3.77 39.72 -5.89
N MET A 203 2.94 38.93 -5.21
CA MET A 203 2.43 37.67 -5.71
C MET A 203 1.37 38.00 -6.75
N THR A 204 1.78 38.38 -7.96
CA THR A 204 0.86 38.39 -9.09
C THR A 204 0.27 36.98 -9.21
N PRO A 205 -1.05 36.79 -9.07
CA PRO A 205 -1.63 35.45 -9.20
C PRO A 205 -1.29 34.89 -10.59
N PRO A 206 -1.07 33.57 -10.71
CA PRO A 206 -0.78 32.96 -12.00
C PRO A 206 -1.91 33.30 -12.97
N ASN A 207 -1.58 33.94 -14.10
CA ASN A 207 -2.51 34.07 -15.21
C ASN A 207 -2.73 32.67 -15.80
N THR A 208 -3.72 31.95 -15.31
CA THR A 208 -4.23 30.78 -16.03
C THR A 208 -5.08 31.30 -17.20
N SER A 209 -4.43 31.84 -18.23
CA SER A 209 -5.05 31.89 -19.55
C SER A 209 -5.05 30.47 -20.08
N SER A 210 -6.12 29.74 -19.80
CA SER A 210 -6.44 28.49 -20.49
C SER A 210 -6.41 28.77 -21.99
N LEU A 211 -5.46 28.15 -22.69
CA LEU A 211 -5.40 28.13 -24.13
C LEU A 211 -6.57 27.24 -24.61
N ASP A 212 -7.73 27.85 -24.77
CA ASP A 212 -8.85 27.21 -25.48
C ASP A 212 -8.85 27.66 -26.94
N ARG A 213 -8.96 26.68 -27.82
CA ARG A 213 -8.81 26.81 -29.27
C ARG A 213 -10.20 26.85 -29.88
N SER A 214 -10.46 27.87 -30.72
CA SER A 214 -11.64 28.09 -31.58
C SER A 214 -12.79 28.80 -30.83
N THR A 215 -13.48 29.84 -31.33
CA THR A 215 -13.96 30.20 -32.68
C THR A 215 -14.20 31.72 -32.80
N GLU A 216 -14.28 32.20 -34.04
CA GLU A 216 -14.54 33.57 -34.50
C GLU A 216 -15.72 34.30 -33.79
N ALA A 217 -15.51 35.59 -33.48
CA ALA A 217 -16.49 36.67 -33.63
C ALA A 217 -15.82 38.05 -33.37
N GLU A 218 -15.89 38.94 -34.36
CA GLU A 218 -15.53 40.35 -34.26
C GLU A 218 -16.45 41.10 -33.28
N GLN A 219 -15.91 42.09 -32.53
CA GLN A 219 -16.49 43.44 -32.40
C GLN A 219 -15.61 44.41 -31.58
N ASN A 220 -15.01 45.34 -32.33
CA ASN A 220 -14.79 46.78 -32.11
C ASN A 220 -14.90 47.45 -30.70
N GLN A 221 -13.87 48.31 -30.45
CA GLN A 221 -13.88 49.62 -29.74
C GLN A 221 -14.12 49.58 -28.20
N SER A 222 -13.50 50.41 -27.33
CA SER A 222 -12.79 51.69 -27.43
C SER A 222 -11.93 51.94 -26.15
N ARG A 223 -11.02 52.92 -26.26
CA ARG A 223 -10.25 53.52 -25.15
C ARG A 223 -11.15 54.24 -24.14
N SER A 224 -10.80 54.16 -22.86
CA SER A 224 -11.09 55.23 -21.88
C SER A 224 -10.00 55.27 -20.81
N VAL A 225 -9.42 56.46 -20.65
CA VAL A 225 -8.47 56.85 -19.61
C VAL A 225 -9.28 57.50 -18.52
N ASP A 226 -9.16 57.06 -17.27
CA ASP A 226 -9.41 57.97 -16.15
C ASP A 226 -8.59 57.61 -14.91
N ASN A 227 -7.93 58.65 -14.40
CA ASN A 227 -7.13 58.66 -13.20
C ASN A 227 -8.01 59.05 -12.00
N SER A 228 -7.68 58.47 -10.84
CA SER A 228 -7.59 59.11 -9.51
C SER A 228 -8.28 58.34 -8.37
N PRO A 229 -7.80 58.51 -7.12
CA PRO A 229 -7.73 57.44 -6.14
C PRO A 229 -8.76 57.57 -5.02
N THR A 230 -9.30 56.44 -4.57
CA THR A 230 -10.08 56.39 -3.33
C THR A 230 -9.58 55.25 -2.46
N LYS A 231 -8.95 55.65 -1.35
CA LYS A 231 -8.78 54.84 -0.15
C LYS A 231 -10.15 54.27 0.22
N ASP A 232 -10.24 52.96 0.36
CA ASP A 232 -11.18 52.40 1.31
C ASP A 232 -10.56 51.24 2.10
N ARG A 233 -10.70 51.36 3.41
CA ARG A 233 -10.02 50.58 4.43
C ARG A 233 -10.96 49.45 4.83
N GLY A 234 -10.95 48.38 4.05
CA GLY A 234 -11.69 47.15 4.34
C GLY A 234 -10.88 46.17 5.18
N ILE A 235 -11.21 46.07 6.47
CA ILE A 235 -10.69 45.05 7.39
C ILE A 235 -11.13 43.66 6.90
N ARG A 236 -10.24 42.90 6.26
CA ARG A 236 -10.46 41.49 5.94
C ARG A 236 -9.79 40.60 6.99
N LYS A 237 -10.63 39.88 7.73
CA LYS A 237 -10.26 38.87 8.74
C LYS A 237 -9.39 37.77 8.11
N SER A 238 -8.21 37.55 8.67
CA SER A 238 -7.32 36.45 8.32
C SER A 238 -8.00 35.09 8.58
N ARG A 239 -8.17 34.28 7.52
CA ARG A 239 -8.34 32.83 7.65
C ARG A 239 -6.98 32.19 7.42
N SER A 240 -6.44 31.57 8.46
CA SER A 240 -5.20 30.81 8.42
C SER A 240 -5.35 29.59 7.50
N TRP A 241 -4.39 29.41 6.60
CA TRP A 241 -4.23 28.18 5.86
C TRP A 241 -3.13 27.36 6.54
N CYS A 242 -3.53 26.63 7.58
CA CYS A 242 -2.81 25.44 8.02
C CYS A 242 -3.79 24.29 7.89
N GLN A 243 -3.73 23.53 6.79
CA GLN A 243 -4.28 22.18 6.78
C GLN A 243 -3.15 21.24 7.17
N THR A 244 -3.30 20.64 8.36
CA THR A 244 -2.55 19.46 8.76
C THR A 244 -3.08 18.24 7.99
N PRO A 245 -2.21 17.26 7.63
CA PRO A 245 -2.67 16.05 6.97
C PRO A 245 -3.48 15.20 7.95
N LYS A 246 -4.70 14.83 7.55
CA LYS A 246 -5.54 13.87 8.28
C LYS A 246 -5.06 12.44 7.99
N SER A 247 -4.92 11.67 9.06
CA SER A 247 -4.73 10.23 9.08
C SER A 247 -5.90 9.49 8.43
N ILE A 248 -5.57 8.43 7.69
CA ILE A 248 -6.51 7.52 7.05
C ILE A 248 -6.99 6.54 8.13
N ALA A 249 -8.29 6.56 8.43
CA ALA A 249 -8.95 5.55 9.26
C ALA A 249 -9.80 4.64 8.37
N SER A 250 -9.53 3.35 8.53
CA SER A 250 -10.24 2.16 8.07
C SER A 250 -11.77 2.27 8.02
N SER A 251 -12.37 1.92 6.87
CA SER A 251 -13.81 1.77 6.70
C SER A 251 -14.28 0.39 7.10
N SER A 252 -15.11 0.32 8.13
CA SER A 252 -15.97 -0.81 8.46
C SER A 252 -17.30 -0.70 7.72
N SER A 253 -17.68 -1.80 7.07
CA SER A 253 -19.03 -2.34 6.85
C SER A 253 -20.25 -1.49 7.23
N ASN A 254 -21.21 -1.39 6.30
CA ASN A 254 -22.64 -1.70 6.51
C ASN A 254 -23.43 -1.62 5.20
N VAL A 255 -24.00 -2.74 4.74
CA VAL A 255 -25.17 -2.76 3.84
C VAL A 255 -26.12 -3.83 4.36
N SER A 256 -27.33 -3.40 4.75
CA SER A 256 -28.43 -4.26 5.19
C SER A 256 -29.44 -4.49 4.08
N LEU A 257 -29.72 -5.77 3.84
CA LEU A 257 -30.99 -6.45 3.49
C LEU A 257 -32.06 -5.70 2.68
N ALA A 258 -32.38 -6.24 1.50
CA ALA A 258 -33.75 -6.26 0.95
C ALA A 258 -34.01 -7.50 0.07
N ALA A 259 -34.96 -8.30 0.55
CA ALA A 259 -35.94 -9.20 -0.08
C ALA A 259 -35.70 -9.90 -1.44
N CYS A 260 -35.96 -11.22 -1.38
CA CYS A 260 -36.19 -12.18 -2.45
C CYS A 260 -37.32 -11.78 -3.41
N HIS A 261 -37.18 -12.05 -4.71
CA HIS A 261 -38.22 -12.62 -5.57
C HIS A 261 -37.61 -13.32 -6.79
N ALA A 262 -38.15 -14.49 -7.12
CA ALA A 262 -37.79 -15.36 -8.22
C ALA A 262 -38.44 -14.93 -9.55
N ALA A 263 -37.74 -15.15 -10.68
CA ALA A 263 -38.31 -15.63 -11.96
C ALA A 263 -37.21 -15.77 -13.03
N THR A 264 -37.24 -16.88 -13.77
CA THR A 264 -36.33 -17.28 -14.86
C THR A 264 -36.88 -16.79 -16.24
N PRO A 265 -36.35 -17.19 -17.42
CA PRO A 265 -35.88 -16.25 -18.44
C PRO A 265 -36.79 -16.20 -19.69
N THR A 266 -36.65 -15.14 -20.50
CA THR A 266 -37.29 -15.09 -21.83
C THR A 266 -36.28 -14.68 -22.90
N ALA A 267 -36.18 -15.53 -23.91
CA ALA A 267 -35.37 -15.38 -25.12
C ALA A 267 -35.93 -14.33 -26.08
N ALA A 268 -35.04 -13.62 -26.81
CA ALA A 268 -35.28 -13.08 -28.15
C ALA A 268 -33.98 -12.54 -28.79
N ALA A 269 -33.81 -12.80 -30.09
CA ALA A 269 -32.81 -12.32 -31.05
C ALA A 269 -31.41 -12.98 -30.95
N GLN A 270 -30.83 -13.60 -31.99
CA GLN A 270 -30.97 -13.50 -33.45
C GLN A 270 -30.91 -14.90 -34.09
#